data_AF-A0AAV7GNG2-F1
#
_entry.id   AF-A0AAV7GNG2-F1
#
_cell.length_a   1.000
_cell.length_b   1.000
_cell.length_c   1.000
_cell.angle_alpha   90.00
_cell.angle_beta   90.00
_cell.angle_gamma   90.00
#
_symmetry.space_group_name_H-M   'P 1'
#
loop_
_entity.id
_entity.type
_entity.pdbx_description
1 polymer ?
#
loop_
_entity_poly.entity_id
_entity_poly.type
_entity_poly.pdbx_seq_one_letter_code
_entity_poly.pdbx_strand_id
1 'polypeptide(L)'
;MMVAKTKAVGWRMRRLRGSCCSLGFMQNVIERYKMSLVDLSSNSSATEQNIQLWKQEAALNAMKIDFLEASNRKLLGENLESCSLEDLNKLEGQLEQGLVNIRGIKSRLLSRQVTQLEEKTRVLSEENELLQNQRTGLVVCALDMKRDCLASDNSGAVLQVC
;
A
#
# COMPACT_ATOMS: atom_id res chain seq x y z
N MET A 1 40.97 -60.99 -66.56
CA MET A 1 41.77 -61.81 -65.62
C MET A 1 42.43 -60.85 -64.64
N MET A 2 42.35 -60.92 -63.32
CA MET A 2 41.71 -61.83 -62.37
C MET A 2 41.22 -60.97 -61.21
N VAL A 3 40.00 -61.24 -60.73
CA VAL A 3 39.51 -60.74 -59.45
C VAL A 3 40.07 -61.66 -58.35
N ALA A 4 40.69 -61.11 -57.32
CA ALA A 4 40.93 -61.80 -56.06
C ALA A 4 40.15 -61.06 -54.96
N LYS A 5 38.91 -61.48 -54.71
CA LYS A 5 38.52 -62.51 -53.73
C LYS A 5 38.63 -62.00 -52.29
N THR A 6 37.46 -61.79 -51.67
CA THR A 6 36.92 -62.63 -50.56
C THR A 6 37.24 -62.04 -49.19
N LYS A 7 36.44 -62.11 -48.13
CA LYS A 7 35.22 -62.85 -47.71
C LYS A 7 34.65 -62.00 -46.55
N ALA A 8 33.36 -61.69 -46.52
CA ALA A 8 32.29 -62.41 -45.81
C ALA A 8 32.40 -62.41 -44.27
N VAL A 9 31.21 -62.39 -43.64
CA VAL A 9 30.84 -62.50 -42.21
C VAL A 9 30.99 -61.20 -41.42
N GLY A 10 30.02 -60.67 -40.68
CA GLY A 10 28.82 -61.26 -40.11
C GLY A 10 28.73 -60.80 -38.66
N TRP A 11 27.55 -60.31 -38.25
CA TRP A 11 27.07 -60.17 -36.86
C TRP A 11 27.79 -59.19 -35.92
N ARG A 12 27.09 -58.14 -35.48
CA ARG A 12 26.35 -58.11 -34.19
C ARG A 12 26.11 -56.66 -33.74
N MET A 13 24.83 -56.34 -33.54
CA MET A 13 24.37 -55.20 -32.74
C MET A 13 25.07 -55.14 -31.38
N ARG A 14 25.43 -53.92 -30.95
CA ARG A 14 25.04 -53.44 -29.61
C ARG A 14 25.22 -51.94 -29.39
N ARG A 15 24.09 -51.36 -29.00
CA ARG A 15 23.91 -50.39 -27.90
C ARG A 15 24.34 -48.94 -28.20
N LEU A 16 23.34 -48.15 -28.62
CA LEU A 16 23.32 -46.70 -28.40
C LEU A 16 23.37 -46.46 -26.88
N ARG A 17 24.57 -46.19 -26.36
CA ARG A 17 24.77 -45.55 -25.07
C ARG A 17 25.22 -44.13 -25.40
N GLY A 18 24.41 -43.16 -24.99
CA GLY A 18 24.54 -41.76 -25.38
C GLY A 18 25.96 -41.22 -25.21
N SER A 19 26.45 -40.62 -26.28
CA SER A 19 27.57 -39.69 -26.25
C SER A 19 26.98 -38.32 -26.59
N CYS A 20 26.37 -37.69 -25.59
CA CYS A 20 26.20 -36.25 -25.63
C CYS A 20 27.55 -35.63 -25.32
N CYS A 21 27.90 -34.58 -26.08
CA CYS A 21 29.19 -33.92 -26.18
C CYS A 21 30.17 -34.57 -27.17
N SER A 22 29.83 -34.50 -28.46
CA SER A 22 30.89 -34.51 -29.47
C SER A 22 31.81 -33.32 -29.21
N LEU A 23 33.12 -33.53 -29.40
CA LEU A 23 34.15 -32.49 -29.31
C LEU A 23 33.74 -31.23 -30.09
N GLY A 24 33.09 -31.41 -31.26
CA GLY A 24 32.58 -30.31 -32.08
C GLY A 24 31.47 -29.46 -31.46
N PHE A 25 30.64 -29.96 -30.53
CA PHE A 25 29.66 -29.14 -29.81
C PHE A 25 30.34 -28.28 -28.75
N MET A 26 31.27 -28.86 -27.99
CA MET A 26 32.05 -28.11 -27.00
C MET A 26 32.92 -27.05 -27.67
N GLN A 27 33.60 -27.39 -28.78
CA GLN A 27 34.32 -26.41 -29.59
C GLN A 27 33.41 -25.30 -30.10
N ASN A 28 32.22 -25.62 -30.63
CA ASN A 28 31.26 -24.61 -31.09
C ASN A 28 30.82 -23.68 -29.96
N VAL A 29 30.49 -24.23 -28.79
CA VAL A 29 30.08 -23.44 -27.62
C VAL A 29 31.23 -22.51 -27.19
N ILE A 30 32.46 -23.04 -27.10
CA ILE A 30 33.65 -22.23 -26.77
C ILE A 30 33.89 -21.13 -27.81
N GLU A 31 33.74 -21.44 -29.09
CA GLU A 31 33.95 -20.50 -30.19
C GLU A 31 32.88 -19.41 -30.21
N ARG A 32 31.62 -19.76 -29.92
CA ARG A 32 30.54 -18.76 -29.72
C ARG A 32 30.82 -17.84 -28.52
N TYR A 33 31.32 -18.37 -27.40
CA TYR A 33 31.71 -17.54 -26.25
C TYR A 33 32.90 -16.62 -26.60
N LYS A 34 33.88 -17.10 -27.38
CA LYS A 34 35.00 -16.27 -27.86
C LYS A 34 34.57 -15.17 -28.82
N MET A 35 33.67 -15.46 -29.75
CA MET A 35 33.08 -14.46 -30.65
C MET A 35 32.24 -13.44 -29.88
N SER A 36 31.44 -13.88 -28.91
CA SER A 36 30.72 -12.98 -28.01
C SER A 36 31.65 -12.07 -27.20
N LEU A 37 32.86 -12.52 -26.84
CA LEU A 37 33.89 -11.71 -26.19
C LEU A 37 34.51 -10.67 -27.14
N VAL A 38 34.63 -10.99 -28.42
CA VAL A 38 35.06 -10.06 -29.48
C VAL A 38 33.97 -9.03 -29.80
N ASP A 39 32.70 -9.44 -29.81
CA ASP A 39 31.53 -8.56 -29.95
C ASP A 39 31.34 -7.66 -28.71
N LEU A 40 31.58 -8.21 -27.52
CA LEU A 40 31.66 -7.46 -26.27
C LEU A 40 32.87 -6.52 -26.26
N SER A 41 33.99 -6.85 -26.90
CA SER A 41 35.14 -5.94 -27.07
C SER A 41 34.81 -4.80 -28.03
N SER A 42 34.07 -5.09 -29.11
CA SER A 42 33.61 -4.08 -30.07
C SER A 42 32.55 -3.14 -29.47
N ASN A 43 31.70 -3.65 -28.56
CA ASN A 43 30.73 -2.89 -27.77
C ASN A 43 31.23 -2.53 -26.36
N SER A 44 32.50 -2.82 -26.03
CA SER A 44 33.03 -2.72 -24.66
C SER A 44 33.08 -1.27 -24.22
N SER A 45 33.33 -0.36 -25.15
CA SER A 45 33.31 1.07 -24.86
C SER A 45 31.92 1.52 -24.46
N ALA A 46 30.85 1.02 -25.10
CA ALA A 46 29.47 1.39 -24.77
C ALA A 46 29.00 0.76 -23.44
N THR A 47 29.38 -0.48 -23.15
CA THR A 47 29.06 -1.11 -21.85
C THR A 47 29.88 -0.52 -20.71
N GLU A 48 31.17 -0.25 -20.92
CA GLU A 48 32.03 0.46 -19.96
C GLU A 48 31.52 1.89 -19.71
N GLN A 49 31.17 2.64 -20.76
CA GLN A 49 30.54 3.96 -20.64
C GLN A 49 29.25 3.91 -19.83
N ASN A 50 28.37 2.93 -20.09
CA ASN A 50 27.16 2.74 -19.29
C ASN A 50 27.48 2.46 -17.82
N ILE A 51 28.45 1.58 -17.52
CA ILE A 51 28.87 1.31 -16.15
C ILE A 51 29.39 2.59 -15.47
N GLN A 52 30.18 3.42 -16.17
CA GLN A 52 30.66 4.69 -15.65
C GLN A 52 29.52 5.69 -15.42
N LEU A 53 28.54 5.75 -16.33
CA LEU A 53 27.33 6.57 -16.18
C LEU A 53 26.54 6.17 -14.93
N TRP A 54 26.27 4.88 -14.74
CA TRP A 54 25.56 4.39 -13.54
C TRP A 54 26.34 4.66 -12.25
N LYS A 55 27.67 4.54 -12.27
CA LYS A 55 28.51 4.91 -11.12
C LYS A 55 28.42 6.40 -10.81
N GLN A 56 28.46 7.25 -11.83
CA GLN A 56 28.32 8.69 -11.66
C GLN A 56 26.93 9.06 -11.13
N GLU A 57 25.88 8.46 -11.68
CA GLU A 57 24.51 8.67 -11.23
C GLU A 57 24.28 8.19 -9.79
N ALA A 58 24.84 7.04 -9.43
CA ALA A 58 24.84 6.56 -8.05
C ALA A 58 25.56 7.53 -7.10
N ALA A 59 26.71 8.08 -7.51
CA ALA A 59 27.43 9.07 -6.72
C ALA A 59 26.63 10.38 -6.55
N LEU A 60 25.98 10.85 -7.61
CA LEU A 60 25.10 12.02 -7.55
C LEU A 60 23.91 11.80 -6.62
N ASN A 61 23.30 10.61 -6.67
CA ASN A 61 22.20 10.23 -5.78
C ASN A 61 22.66 10.16 -4.31
N ALA A 62 23.85 9.61 -4.05
CA ALA A 62 24.42 9.60 -2.70
C ALA A 62 24.61 11.03 -2.16
N MET A 63 25.20 11.93 -2.96
CA MET A 63 25.33 13.35 -2.58
C MET A 63 23.96 14.01 -2.34
N LYS A 64 22.94 13.66 -3.14
CA LYS A 64 21.60 14.20 -2.97
C LYS A 64 20.95 13.73 -1.67
N ILE A 65 21.15 12.46 -1.31
CA ILE A 65 20.68 11.91 -0.03
C ILE A 65 21.34 12.65 1.13
N ASP A 66 22.68 12.76 1.12
CA ASP A 66 23.42 13.46 2.19
C ASP A 66 22.96 14.90 2.37
N PHE A 67 22.72 15.61 1.26
CA PHE A 67 22.18 16.97 1.28
C PHE A 67 20.77 17.03 1.90
N LEU A 68 19.88 16.12 1.50
CA LEU A 68 18.51 16.08 2.01
C LEU A 68 18.48 15.73 3.50
N GLU A 69 19.30 14.78 3.94
CA GLU A 69 19.42 14.42 5.34
C GLU A 69 19.96 15.57 6.18
N ALA A 70 21.01 16.26 5.70
CA ALA A 70 21.54 17.44 6.37
C ALA A 70 20.48 18.56 6.49
N SER A 71 19.69 18.78 5.43
CA SER A 71 18.58 19.74 5.47
C SER A 71 17.49 19.30 6.45
N ASN A 72 17.19 18.01 6.54
CA ASN A 72 16.18 17.47 7.44
C ASN A 72 16.61 17.62 8.91
N ARG A 73 17.88 17.32 9.22
CA ARG A 73 18.46 17.59 10.55
C ARG A 73 18.30 19.06 10.96
N LYS A 74 18.57 20.00 10.03
CA LYS A 74 18.34 21.44 10.29
C LYS A 74 16.87 21.74 10.58
N LEU A 75 15.94 21.20 9.79
CA LEU A 75 14.49 21.36 10.03
C LEU A 75 14.05 20.80 11.39
N LEU A 76 14.74 19.78 11.90
CA LEU A 76 14.54 19.23 13.24
C LEU A 76 15.23 20.03 14.36
N GLY A 77 15.92 21.11 14.03
CA GLY A 77 16.63 21.96 14.98
C GLY A 77 18.04 21.46 15.35
N GLU A 78 18.59 20.51 14.60
CA GLU A 78 19.91 19.93 14.84
C GLU A 78 21.00 20.61 13.98
N ASN A 79 22.25 20.61 14.47
CA ASN A 79 23.44 21.11 13.75
C ASN A 79 23.32 22.56 13.24
N LEU A 80 22.68 23.44 14.03
CA LEU A 80 22.45 24.83 13.66
C LEU A 80 23.64 25.77 13.91
N GLU A 81 24.69 25.30 14.61
CA GLU A 81 25.86 26.10 15.00
C GLU A 81 26.59 26.76 13.82
N SER A 82 26.48 26.17 12.62
CA SER A 82 27.08 26.67 11.38
C SER A 82 26.14 27.51 10.52
N CYS A 83 24.89 27.70 10.91
CA CYS A 83 23.91 28.43 10.12
C CYS A 83 24.06 29.95 10.30
N SER A 84 23.96 30.69 9.20
CA SER A 84 23.89 32.15 9.27
C SER A 84 22.51 32.62 9.75
N LEU A 85 22.40 33.89 10.15
CA LEU A 85 21.11 34.49 10.53
C LEU A 85 20.09 34.41 9.37
N GLU A 86 20.55 34.59 8.13
CA GLU A 86 19.68 34.50 6.96
C GLU A 86 19.14 33.06 6.75
N ASP A 87 20.00 32.06 6.96
CA ASP A 87 19.61 30.65 6.85
C ASP A 87 18.60 30.28 7.94
N LEU A 88 18.81 30.76 9.17
CA LEU A 88 17.89 30.56 10.29
C LEU A 88 16.52 31.21 10.03
N ASN A 89 16.50 32.45 9.50
CA ASN A 89 15.24 33.11 9.13
C ASN A 89 14.49 32.35 8.02
N LYS A 90 15.21 31.82 7.02
CA LYS A 90 14.59 30.98 5.98
C LYS A 90 14.02 29.69 6.57
N LEU A 91 14.76 29.06 7.48
CA LEU A 91 14.34 27.84 8.16
C LEU A 91 13.08 28.08 9.00
N GLU A 92 13.05 29.16 9.78
CA GLU A 92 11.90 29.58 10.57
C GLU A 92 10.67 29.80 9.68
N GLY A 93 10.81 30.56 8.59
CA GLY A 93 9.72 30.80 7.65
C GLY A 93 9.16 29.51 7.02
N GLN A 94 10.04 28.55 6.69
CA GLN A 94 9.60 27.23 6.19
C GLN A 94 8.81 26.45 7.24
N LEU A 95 9.29 26.43 8.49
CA LEU A 95 8.62 25.74 9.59
C LEU A 95 7.28 26.40 9.91
N GLU A 96 7.22 27.72 9.97
CA GLU A 96 5.99 28.46 10.24
C GLU A 96 4.93 28.19 9.16
N GLN A 97 5.31 28.26 7.88
CA GLN A 97 4.40 27.94 6.78
C GLN A 97 3.91 26.49 6.84
N GLY A 98 4.78 25.55 7.16
CA GLY A 98 4.42 24.15 7.37
C GLY A 98 3.41 23.98 8.51
N LEU A 99 3.65 24.64 9.65
CA LEU A 99 2.76 24.62 10.81
C LEU A 99 1.39 25.25 10.53
N VAL A 100 1.35 26.36 9.79
CA VAL A 100 0.09 26.98 9.35
C VAL A 100 -0.70 26.01 8.49
N ASN A 101 -0.04 25.34 7.53
CA ASN A 101 -0.70 24.36 6.65
C ASN A 101 -1.24 23.16 7.44
N ILE A 102 -0.42 22.56 8.32
CA ILE A 102 -0.82 21.41 9.16
C ILE A 102 -2.00 21.78 10.05
N ARG A 103 -1.93 22.93 10.75
CA ARG A 103 -3.01 23.42 11.60
C ARG A 103 -4.28 23.68 10.80
N GLY A 104 -4.17 24.27 9.61
CA GLY A 104 -5.28 24.52 8.71
C GLY A 104 -5.99 23.24 8.28
N ILE A 105 -5.23 22.22 7.86
CA ILE A 105 -5.78 20.91 7.47
C ILE A 105 -6.46 20.24 8.67
N LYS A 106 -5.78 20.20 9.83
CA LYS A 106 -6.32 19.60 11.06
C LYS A 106 -7.62 20.28 11.48
N SER A 107 -7.67 21.61 11.45
CA SER A 107 -8.86 22.39 11.80
C SER A 107 -10.04 22.09 10.87
N ARG A 108 -9.81 22.01 9.55
CA ARG A 108 -10.87 21.67 8.57
C ARG A 108 -11.41 20.26 8.80
N LEU A 109 -10.54 19.28 9.04
CA LEU A 109 -10.93 17.90 9.30
C LEU A 109 -11.74 17.77 10.59
N LEU A 110 -11.27 18.40 11.68
CA LEU A 110 -11.98 18.39 12.96
C LEU A 110 -13.33 19.11 12.87
N SER A 111 -13.39 20.26 12.21
CA SER A 111 -14.66 20.98 11.99
C SER A 111 -15.68 20.11 11.24
N ARG A 112 -15.25 19.38 10.21
CA ARG A 112 -16.10 18.41 9.52
C ARG A 112 -16.57 17.26 10.42
N GLN A 113 -15.72 16.77 11.31
CA GLN A 113 -16.11 15.72 12.25
C GLN A 113 -17.13 16.23 13.28
N VAL A 114 -16.93 17.45 13.79
CA VAL A 114 -17.86 18.10 14.72
C VAL A 114 -19.24 18.22 14.08
N THR A 115 -19.34 18.78 12.86
CA THR A 115 -20.64 18.94 12.18
C THR A 115 -21.33 17.61 11.90
N GLN A 116 -20.57 16.56 11.55
CA GLN A 116 -21.13 15.21 11.39
C GLN A 116 -21.67 14.63 12.69
N LEU A 117 -21.00 14.88 13.82
CA LEU A 117 -21.44 14.41 15.13
C LEU A 117 -22.65 15.20 15.62
N GLU A 118 -22.65 16.52 15.46
CA GLU A 118 -23.80 17.38 15.79
C GLU A 118 -25.07 16.94 15.05
N GLU A 119 -24.97 16.64 13.76
CA GLU A 119 -26.11 16.16 12.98
C GLU A 119 -26.60 14.78 13.46
N LYS A 120 -25.68 13.85 13.78
CA LYS A 120 -26.05 12.57 14.38
C LYS A 120 -26.74 12.74 15.72
N THR A 121 -26.24 13.62 16.57
CA THR A 121 -26.86 13.93 17.87
C THR A 121 -28.26 14.51 17.67
N ARG A 122 -28.45 15.41 16.70
CA ARG A 122 -29.76 15.97 16.36
C ARG A 122 -30.76 14.88 15.96
N VAL A 123 -30.39 14.04 14.99
CA VAL A 123 -31.25 12.95 14.49
C VAL A 123 -31.61 11.97 15.60
N LEU A 124 -30.64 11.55 16.41
CA LEU A 124 -30.90 10.63 17.52
C LEU A 124 -31.79 11.25 18.60
N SER A 125 -31.64 12.56 18.86
CA SER A 125 -32.51 13.28 19.79
C SER A 125 -33.95 13.31 19.31
N GLU A 126 -34.16 13.61 18.03
CA GLU A 126 -35.49 13.62 17.40
C GLU A 126 -36.14 12.23 17.44
N GLU A 127 -35.40 11.17 17.12
CA GLU A 127 -35.88 9.79 17.20
C GLU A 127 -36.24 9.39 18.64
N ASN A 128 -35.40 9.73 19.61
CA ASN A 128 -35.67 9.46 21.02
C ASN A 128 -36.93 10.18 21.51
N GLU A 129 -37.13 11.44 21.10
CA GLU A 129 -38.34 12.20 21.44
C GLU A 129 -39.61 11.56 20.84
N LEU A 130 -39.55 11.12 19.58
CA LEU A 130 -40.63 10.38 18.94
C LEU A 130 -40.97 9.08 19.68
N LEU A 131 -39.95 8.29 20.04
CA LEU A 131 -40.12 7.04 20.79
C LEU A 131 -40.69 7.30 22.19
N GLN A 132 -40.26 8.37 22.86
CA GLN A 132 -40.83 8.76 24.15
C GLN A 132 -42.30 9.13 24.04
N ASN A 133 -42.69 9.87 23.00
CA ASN A 133 -44.09 10.24 22.74
C ASN A 133 -44.95 9.01 22.41
N GLN A 134 -44.42 8.04 21.66
CA GLN A 134 -45.12 6.77 21.41
C GLN A 134 -45.29 5.97 22.70
N ARG A 135 -44.24 5.86 23.52
CA ARG A 135 -44.29 5.18 24.81
C ARG A 135 -45.32 5.82 25.75
N THR A 136 -45.33 7.15 25.86
CA THR A 136 -46.31 7.86 26.70
C THR A 136 -47.72 7.65 26.18
N GLY A 137 -47.94 7.74 24.86
CA GLY A 137 -49.23 7.42 24.23
C GLY A 137 -49.74 6.01 24.55
N LEU A 138 -48.86 5.00 24.45
CA LEU A 138 -49.21 3.61 24.80
C LEU A 138 -49.56 3.45 26.29
N VAL A 139 -48.82 4.12 27.18
CA VAL A 139 -49.11 4.09 28.62
C VAL A 139 -50.46 4.75 28.92
N VAL A 140 -50.76 5.90 28.30
CA VAL A 140 -52.04 6.60 28.46
C VAL A 140 -53.19 5.71 27.96
N CYS A 141 -53.09 5.17 26.75
CA CYS A 141 -54.10 4.24 26.21
C CYS A 141 -54.33 3.03 27.14
N ALA A 142 -53.26 2.45 27.70
CA ALA A 142 -53.39 1.32 28.62
C ALA A 142 -54.09 1.70 29.94
N LEU A 143 -53.84 2.91 30.47
CA LEU A 143 -54.51 3.43 31.65
C LEU A 143 -55.99 3.72 31.38
N ASP A 144 -56.31 4.30 30.23
CA ASP A 144 -57.68 4.58 29.82
C ASP A 144 -58.47 3.28 29.63
N MET A 145 -57.91 2.28 28.94
CA MET A 145 -58.51 0.94 28.83
C MET A 145 -58.76 0.31 30.20
N LYS A 146 -57.82 0.47 31.15
CA LYS A 146 -57.99 -0.06 32.52
C LYS A 146 -59.08 0.67 33.29
N ARG A 147 -59.25 1.98 33.06
CA ARG A 147 -60.30 2.80 33.65
C ARG A 147 -61.68 2.41 33.13
N ASP A 148 -61.81 2.17 31.84
CA ASP A 148 -63.06 1.78 31.19
C ASP A 148 -63.54 0.38 31.64
N CYS A 149 -62.60 -0.55 31.86
CA CYS A 149 -62.92 -1.85 32.48
C CYS A 149 -63.43 -1.71 33.92
N LEU A 150 -62.74 -0.92 34.76
CA LEU A 150 -63.16 -0.69 36.15
C LEU A 150 -64.52 0.02 36.26
N ALA A 151 -64.83 0.91 35.31
CA ALA A 151 -66.14 1.55 35.23
C ALA A 151 -67.27 0.57 34.87
N SER A 152 -66.98 -0.42 34.01
CA SER A 152 -67.93 -1.46 33.61
C SER A 152 -68.22 -2.44 34.75
N ASP A 153 -67.20 -2.85 35.50
CA ASP A 153 -67.33 -3.77 36.64
C ASP A 153 -68.13 -3.16 37.81
N ASN A 154 -67.98 -1.84 38.05
CA ASN A 154 -68.77 -1.13 39.05
C ASN A 154 -70.24 -0.89 38.65
N SER A 155 -70.59 -1.00 37.37
CA SER A 155 -72.00 -0.92 36.93
C SER A 155 -72.76 -2.24 37.18
N GLY A 156 -72.05 -3.37 37.24
CA GLY A 156 -72.63 -4.70 37.52
C GLY A 156 -72.84 -5.00 39.02
N ALA A 157 -72.14 -4.29 39.92
CA ALA A 157 -72.25 -4.51 41.36
C ALA A 157 -73.41 -3.77 42.06
N VAL A 158 -74.13 -2.87 41.36
CA VAL A 158 -75.23 -2.07 41.95
C VAL A 158 -76.59 -2.77 41.85
N LEU A 159 -76.69 -3.92 41.19
CA LEU A 159 -77.97 -4.63 40.94
C LEU A 159 -78.21 -5.88 41.81
N GLN A 160 -77.61 -5.99 42.99
CA GLN A 160 -77.93 -7.08 43.92
C GLN A 160 -78.05 -6.63 45.38
N VAL A 161 -78.99 -5.72 45.64
CA VAL A 161 -79.64 -5.59 46.95
C VAL A 161 -81.13 -5.27 46.70
N CYS A 162 -81.92 -6.33 46.47
CA CYS A 162 -83.36 -6.41 46.71
C CYS A 162 -83.63 -7.81 47.27
#